data_AF-A0A2K3MWR3-F1
#
_entry.id   AF-A0A2K3MWR3-F1
#
_cell.length_a   1.000
_cell.length_b   1.000
_cell.length_c   1.000
_cell.angle_alpha   90.00
_cell.angle_beta   90.00
_cell.angle_gamma   90.00
#
_symmetry.space_group_name_H-M   'P 1'
#
loop_
_entity.id
_entity.type
_entity.pdbx_description
1 polymer ?
#
loop_
_entity_poly.entity_id
_entity_poly.type
_entity_poly.pdbx_seq_one_letter_code
_entity_poly.pdbx_strand_id
1 'polypeptide(L)'
;MAMDSYLIPLVSSRDLARLKVEAIDHKTEMVNDDVFVWLNEAEILIQEVKNLTTRTRRADGYELSRLVHKVIAHQKKYELIDPFLIPIPSLEHFSSENIVCFNSREKASDQLLTALQDDSCSMIGLYGREGSGKTTLVKAMGEKVKYLKIFHKVLLVTMIQSPNIKTIQDEIAD
;
A
#
# COMPACT_ATOMS: atom_id res chain seq x y z
N MET A 1 -3.17 -10.91 -29.13
CA MET A 1 -2.93 -10.11 -27.90
C MET A 1 -1.43 -9.96 -27.75
N ALA A 2 -0.92 -8.73 -27.58
CA ALA A 2 0.52 -8.48 -27.54
C ALA A 2 1.13 -8.97 -26.21
N MET A 3 2.29 -9.61 -26.26
CA MET A 3 3.00 -10.14 -25.08
C MET A 3 3.28 -9.06 -24.02
N ASP A 4 3.50 -7.82 -24.48
CA ASP A 4 3.72 -6.64 -23.64
C ASP A 4 2.56 -6.40 -22.66
N SER A 5 1.33 -6.77 -23.03
CA SER A 5 0.14 -6.63 -22.17
C SER A 5 0.23 -7.44 -20.87
N TYR A 6 1.06 -8.48 -20.81
CA TYR A 6 1.24 -9.32 -19.63
C TYR A 6 2.54 -9.05 -18.89
N LEU A 7 3.56 -8.60 -19.62
CA LEU A 7 4.87 -8.27 -19.07
C LEU A 7 4.88 -6.95 -18.30
N ILE A 8 4.18 -5.92 -18.83
CA ILE A 8 4.15 -4.58 -18.22
C ILE A 8 3.65 -4.63 -16.77
N PRO A 9 2.51 -5.29 -16.44
CA PRO A 9 2.05 -5.38 -15.05
C PRO A 9 3.03 -6.09 -14.10
N LEU A 10 3.65 -7.19 -14.56
CA LEU A 10 4.59 -7.96 -13.74
C LEU A 10 5.88 -7.18 -13.47
N VAL A 11 6.41 -6.47 -14.48
CA VAL A 11 7.58 -5.61 -14.35
C VAL A 11 7.31 -4.47 -13.38
N SER A 12 6.17 -3.77 -13.52
CA SER A 12 5.78 -2.70 -12.61
C SER A 12 5.63 -3.18 -11.16
N SER A 13 5.01 -4.35 -10.98
CA SER A 13 4.82 -4.94 -9.65
C SER A 13 6.15 -5.33 -9.00
N ARG A 14 7.07 -5.91 -9.78
CA ARG A 14 8.43 -6.21 -9.31
C ARG A 14 9.20 -4.96 -8.91
N ASP A 15 9.18 -3.92 -9.73
CA ASP A 15 9.94 -2.69 -9.46
C ASP A 15 9.40 -1.98 -8.21
N LEU A 16 8.08 -1.97 -8.04
CA LEU A 16 7.42 -1.48 -6.83
C LEU A 16 7.83 -2.29 -5.59
N ALA A 17 7.80 -3.62 -5.67
CA ALA A 17 8.21 -4.50 -4.58
C ALA A 17 9.69 -4.28 -4.21
N ARG A 18 10.57 -4.09 -5.19
CA ARG A 18 11.99 -3.81 -4.97
C ARG A 18 12.22 -2.49 -4.25
N LEU A 19 11.61 -1.40 -4.74
CA LEU A 19 11.68 -0.08 -4.10
C LEU A 19 11.22 -0.14 -2.64
N LYS A 20 10.16 -0.91 -2.36
CA LYS A 20 9.65 -1.09 -0.99
C LYS A 20 10.61 -1.88 -0.11
N VAL A 21 11.23 -2.95 -0.62
CA VAL A 21 12.26 -3.71 0.11
C VAL A 21 13.49 -2.84 0.38
N GLU A 22 13.89 -1.99 -0.57
CA GLU A 22 15.02 -1.06 -0.41
C GLU A 22 14.73 0.07 0.59
N ALA A 23 13.48 0.53 0.68
CA ALA A 23 13.03 1.55 1.64
C ALA A 23 12.92 1.04 3.08
N ILE A 24 12.78 -0.27 3.28
CA ILE A 24 12.81 -0.90 4.60
C ILE A 24 14.28 -1.01 5.02
N ASP A 25 14.73 -0.01 5.78
CA ASP A 25 16.07 0.06 6.37
C ASP A 25 16.42 -1.26 7.09
N HIS A 26 17.70 -1.62 7.06
CA HIS A 26 18.28 -2.97 7.26
C HIS A 26 18.11 -3.55 8.68
N LYS A 27 17.21 -2.96 9.49
CA LYS A 27 17.04 -3.19 10.92
C LYS A 27 15.71 -3.85 11.29
N THR A 28 14.97 -4.36 10.31
CA THR A 28 13.80 -5.21 10.57
C THR A 28 13.97 -6.52 9.83
N GLU A 29 14.49 -7.54 10.54
CA GLU A 29 14.11 -8.93 10.27
C GLU A 29 12.58 -8.95 10.07
N MET A 30 12.09 -9.65 9.04
CA MET A 30 10.69 -9.72 8.56
C MET A 30 10.36 -8.93 7.28
N VAL A 31 11.26 -8.82 6.32
CA VAL A 31 10.76 -8.99 4.94
C VAL A 31 10.32 -10.45 4.86
N ASN A 32 9.02 -10.68 4.66
CA ASN A 32 8.47 -12.03 4.57
C ASN A 32 9.24 -12.80 3.49
N ASP A 33 9.82 -13.95 3.82
CA ASP A 33 10.62 -14.77 2.90
C ASP A 33 9.89 -14.97 1.56
N ASP A 34 8.56 -15.03 1.61
CA ASP A 34 7.66 -15.12 0.45
C ASP A 34 7.83 -13.98 -0.57
N VAL A 35 8.11 -12.74 -0.14
CA VAL A 35 8.30 -11.57 -1.01
C VAL A 35 9.61 -11.69 -1.79
N PHE A 36 10.69 -12.12 -1.14
CA PHE A 36 11.97 -12.35 -1.79
C PHE A 36 11.91 -13.54 -2.76
N VAL A 37 11.25 -14.63 -2.36
CA VAL A 37 11.00 -15.77 -3.24
C VAL A 37 10.20 -15.33 -4.46
N TRP A 38 9.14 -14.56 -4.25
CA TRP A 38 8.33 -14.03 -5.35
C TRP A 38 9.14 -13.14 -6.31
N LEU A 39 9.96 -12.23 -5.78
CA LEU A 39 10.83 -11.32 -6.57
C LEU A 39 11.79 -12.11 -7.46
N ASN A 40 12.46 -13.12 -6.91
CA ASN A 40 13.36 -13.98 -7.67
C ASN A 40 12.62 -14.74 -8.78
N GLU A 41 11.47 -15.34 -8.47
CA GLU A 41 10.64 -16.02 -9.47
C GLU A 41 10.17 -15.05 -10.58
N ALA A 42 9.82 -13.82 -10.23
CA ALA A 42 9.40 -12.79 -11.19
C ALA A 42 10.57 -12.38 -12.12
N GLU A 43 11.78 -12.21 -11.61
CA GLU A 43 12.96 -11.92 -12.43
C GLU A 43 13.24 -13.04 -13.44
N ILE A 44 13.16 -14.30 -13.00
CA ILE A 44 13.34 -15.48 -13.87
C ILE A 44 12.28 -15.49 -14.98
N LEU A 45 11.01 -15.34 -14.63
CA LEU A 45 9.91 -15.35 -15.60
C LEU A 45 10.02 -14.22 -16.63
N ILE A 46 10.36 -13.00 -16.19
CA ILE A 46 10.57 -11.85 -17.08
C ILE A 46 11.71 -12.17 -18.06
N GLN A 47 12.79 -12.78 -17.59
CA GLN A 47 13.94 -13.11 -18.42
C GLN A 47 13.64 -14.25 -19.40
N GLU A 48 12.91 -15.29 -18.99
CA GLU A 48 12.44 -16.37 -19.87
C GLU A 48 11.57 -15.82 -21.01
N VAL A 49 10.62 -14.94 -20.70
CA VAL A 49 9.77 -14.31 -21.70
C VAL A 49 10.58 -13.47 -22.68
N LYS A 50 11.49 -12.62 -22.18
CA LYS A 50 12.39 -11.80 -23.02
C LYS A 50 13.29 -12.65 -23.92
N ASN A 51 13.81 -13.76 -23.41
CA ASN A 51 14.65 -14.67 -24.19
C ASN A 51 13.85 -15.36 -25.30
N LEU A 52 12.60 -15.74 -25.05
CA LEU A 52 11.75 -16.37 -26.06
C LEU A 52 11.27 -15.39 -27.12
N THR A 53 10.99 -14.14 -26.76
CA THR A 53 10.64 -13.10 -27.74
C THR A 53 11.84 -12.68 -28.59
N THR A 54 13.04 -12.60 -28.00
CA THR A 54 14.28 -12.25 -28.76
C THR A 54 14.79 -13.39 -29.64
N ARG A 55 14.57 -14.65 -29.26
CA ARG A 55 15.09 -15.81 -30.01
C ARG A 55 14.34 -16.17 -31.29
N THR A 56 13.22 -15.53 -31.65
CA THR A 56 12.43 -16.08 -32.77
C THR A 56 11.61 -15.12 -33.65
N ARG A 57 11.75 -15.30 -34.97
CA ARG A 57 10.73 -15.03 -36.01
C ARG A 57 9.57 -16.05 -36.01
N ARG A 58 9.63 -17.11 -35.18
CA ARG A 58 8.57 -18.11 -34.91
C ARG A 58 8.74 -18.73 -33.53
N ALA A 59 8.32 -18.04 -32.47
CA ALA A 59 8.27 -18.67 -31.15
C ALA A 59 7.25 -19.81 -31.20
N ASP A 60 7.54 -20.94 -30.56
CA ASP A 60 6.55 -22.00 -30.38
C ASP A 60 5.38 -21.43 -29.57
N GLY A 61 4.21 -21.34 -30.22
CA GLY A 61 3.01 -20.77 -29.62
C GLY A 61 2.59 -21.50 -28.34
N TYR A 62 2.94 -22.78 -28.21
CA TYR A 62 2.73 -23.55 -27.00
C TYR A 62 3.58 -23.03 -25.82
N GLU A 63 4.87 -22.82 -26.06
CA GLU A 63 5.82 -22.31 -25.05
C GLU A 63 5.46 -20.89 -24.58
N LEU A 64 5.07 -20.04 -25.52
CA LEU A 64 4.55 -18.69 -25.21
C LEU A 64 3.29 -18.76 -24.35
N SER A 65 2.31 -19.57 -24.73
CA SER A 65 1.06 -19.76 -23.98
C SER A 65 1.33 -20.27 -22.57
N ARG A 66 2.26 -21.22 -22.42
CA ARG A 66 2.70 -21.73 -21.11
C ARG A 66 3.28 -20.63 -20.22
N LEU A 67 4.14 -19.78 -20.77
CA LEU A 67 4.74 -18.67 -20.02
C LEU A 67 3.73 -17.59 -19.65
N VAL A 68 2.82 -17.23 -20.56
CA VAL A 68 1.74 -16.28 -20.25
C VAL A 68 0.92 -16.77 -19.05
N HIS A 69 0.55 -18.06 -19.01
CA HIS A 69 -0.16 -18.61 -17.86
C HIS A 69 0.66 -18.53 -16.56
N LYS A 70 1.96 -18.82 -16.62
CA LYS A 70 2.85 -18.66 -15.45
C LYS A 70 2.91 -17.20 -14.99
N VAL A 71 3.06 -16.24 -15.90
CA VAL A 71 3.08 -14.81 -15.60
C VAL A 71 1.77 -14.36 -14.94
N ILE A 72 0.62 -14.76 -15.48
CA ILE A 72 -0.69 -14.42 -14.91
C ILE A 72 -0.86 -15.03 -13.51
N ALA A 73 -0.48 -16.30 -13.33
CA ALA A 73 -0.56 -16.96 -12.03
C ALA A 73 0.37 -16.29 -11.01
N HIS A 74 1.58 -15.92 -11.42
CA HIS A 74 2.57 -15.28 -10.57
C HIS A 74 2.16 -13.86 -10.18
N GLN A 75 1.53 -13.14 -11.10
CA GLN A 75 0.92 -11.84 -10.82
C GLN A 75 -0.19 -11.97 -9.75
N LYS A 76 -1.05 -12.98 -9.84
CA LYS A 76 -2.07 -13.23 -8.81
C LYS A 76 -1.47 -13.59 -7.45
N LYS A 77 -0.32 -14.26 -7.41
CA LYS A 77 0.38 -14.52 -6.13
C LYS A 77 0.88 -13.21 -5.50
N TYR A 78 1.36 -12.26 -6.31
CA TYR A 78 1.73 -10.94 -5.81
C TYR A 78 0.54 -10.26 -5.12
N GLU A 79 -0.66 -10.38 -5.70
CA GLU A 79 -1.90 -9.86 -5.11
C GLU A 79 -2.24 -10.46 -3.74
N LEU A 80 -1.76 -11.67 -3.46
CA LEU A 80 -1.98 -12.39 -2.19
C LEU A 80 -0.87 -12.17 -1.16
N ILE A 81 0.35 -11.90 -1.61
CA ILE A 81 1.53 -11.77 -0.75
C ILE A 81 1.80 -10.29 -0.40
N ASP A 82 1.31 -9.34 -1.20
CA ASP A 82 1.40 -7.92 -0.85
C ASP A 82 0.60 -7.64 0.43
N PRO A 83 1.26 -7.31 1.56
CA PRO A 83 0.59 -6.95 2.81
C PRO A 83 -0.27 -5.69 2.67
N PHE A 84 -0.12 -4.95 1.55
CA PHE A 84 -0.90 -3.77 1.21
C PHE A 84 -2.08 -4.04 0.26
N LEU A 85 -2.24 -5.28 -0.23
CA LEU A 85 -3.45 -5.77 -0.93
C LEU A 85 -4.37 -6.59 -0.03
N ILE A 86 -4.05 -6.70 1.26
CA ILE A 86 -5.10 -6.89 2.27
C ILE A 86 -6.14 -5.80 1.97
N PRO A 87 -7.42 -6.14 1.69
CA PRO A 87 -8.42 -5.11 1.47
C PRO A 87 -8.34 -4.20 2.67
N ILE A 88 -7.90 -2.97 2.43
CA ILE A 88 -7.69 -1.98 3.48
C ILE A 88 -8.98 -2.00 4.28
N PRO A 89 -8.97 -2.49 5.54
CA PRO A 89 -10.20 -2.69 6.26
C PRO A 89 -10.97 -1.37 6.23
N SER A 90 -12.28 -1.44 5.97
CA SER A 90 -13.09 -0.23 5.94
C SER A 90 -12.82 0.55 7.23
N LEU A 91 -12.93 1.87 7.16
CA LEU A 91 -12.64 2.73 8.32
C LEU A 91 -13.40 2.30 9.59
N GLU A 92 -14.53 1.60 9.43
CA GLU A 92 -15.33 0.99 10.47
C GLU A 92 -14.53 0.06 11.39
N HIS A 93 -13.56 -0.70 10.86
CA HIS A 93 -12.70 -1.61 11.63
C HIS A 93 -11.72 -0.89 12.58
N PHE A 94 -11.45 0.38 12.29
CA PHE A 94 -10.52 1.22 13.05
C PHE A 94 -11.24 2.21 13.98
N SER A 95 -12.57 2.12 14.05
CA SER A 95 -13.38 2.95 14.93
C SER A 95 -13.86 2.19 16.16
N SER A 96 -13.72 2.81 17.33
CA SER A 96 -14.26 2.28 18.60
C SER A 96 -15.79 2.42 18.71
N GLU A 97 -16.39 3.28 17.88
CA GLU A 97 -17.84 3.47 17.76
C GLU A 97 -18.28 2.98 16.39
N ASN A 98 -19.43 2.29 16.28
CA ASN A 98 -19.99 1.85 14.99
C ASN A 98 -20.20 3.05 14.05
N ILE A 99 -19.17 3.44 13.29
CA ILE A 99 -19.28 4.46 12.26
C ILE A 99 -20.05 3.81 11.13
N VAL A 100 -21.30 4.23 10.94
CA VAL A 100 -22.00 3.97 9.68
C VAL A 100 -21.20 4.66 8.58
N CYS A 101 -20.52 3.88 7.74
CA CYS A 101 -19.77 4.40 6.61
C CYS A 101 -20.75 4.78 5.49
N PHE A 102 -20.83 6.09 5.20
CA PHE A 102 -21.51 6.59 4.00
C PHE A 102 -20.46 6.71 2.88
N ASN A 103 -20.85 6.54 1.61
CA ASN A 103 -19.93 6.69 0.45
C ASN A 103 -19.13 8.01 0.48
N SER A 104 -19.68 9.08 1.08
CA SER A 104 -18.99 10.35 1.26
C SER A 104 -17.80 10.29 2.23
N ARG A 105 -17.88 9.42 3.26
CA ARG A 105 -16.80 9.18 4.23
C ARG A 105 -15.70 8.30 3.66
N GLU A 106 -16.04 7.33 2.82
CA GLU A 106 -15.08 6.50 2.10
C GLU A 106 -14.20 7.38 1.18
N LYS A 107 -14.83 8.22 0.34
CA LYS A 107 -14.11 9.17 -0.51
C LYS A 107 -13.21 10.11 0.30
N ALA A 108 -13.69 10.64 1.43
CA ALA A 108 -12.88 11.51 2.28
C ALA A 108 -11.70 10.75 2.92
N SER A 109 -11.89 9.48 3.30
CA SER A 109 -10.82 8.63 3.81
C SER A 109 -9.75 8.35 2.76
N ASP A 110 -10.14 8.11 1.50
CA ASP A 110 -9.19 7.83 0.41
C ASP A 110 -8.39 9.07 0.05
N GLN A 111 -9.05 10.24 0.00
CA GLN A 111 -8.38 11.52 -0.19
C GLN A 111 -7.39 11.83 0.93
N LEU A 112 -7.78 11.57 2.19
CA LEU A 112 -6.91 11.75 3.35
C LEU A 112 -5.72 10.78 3.32
N LEU A 113 -5.93 9.52 2.94
CA LEU A 113 -4.86 8.52 2.79
C LEU A 113 -3.85 8.96 1.73
N THR A 114 -4.35 9.40 0.58
CA THR A 114 -3.51 9.88 -0.53
C THR A 114 -2.68 11.08 -0.09
N ALA A 115 -3.30 12.05 0.61
CA ALA A 115 -2.60 13.23 1.10
C ALA A 115 -1.56 12.90 2.19
N LEU A 116 -1.80 11.88 3.03
CA LEU A 116 -0.84 11.41 4.04
C LEU A 116 0.38 10.71 3.44
N GLN A 117 0.30 10.23 2.19
CA GLN A 117 1.41 9.61 1.48
C GLN A 117 2.20 10.60 0.60
N ASP A 118 1.78 11.86 0.56
CA ASP A 118 2.44 12.91 -0.21
C ASP A 118 3.47 13.63 0.67
N ASP A 119 4.75 13.35 0.44
CA ASP A 119 5.88 13.94 1.18
C ASP A 119 6.00 15.47 1.02
N SER A 120 5.31 16.07 0.04
CA SER A 120 5.23 17.52 -0.11
C SER A 120 4.19 18.17 0.80
N CYS A 121 3.32 17.38 1.42
CA CYS A 121 2.25 17.84 2.31
C CYS A 121 2.66 17.72 3.78
N SER A 122 2.92 18.87 4.43
CA SER A 122 3.23 18.91 5.86
C SER A 122 2.02 19.08 6.78
N MET A 123 0.87 19.51 6.24
CA MET A 123 -0.33 19.78 7.03
C MET A 123 -1.62 19.51 6.25
N ILE A 124 -2.53 18.75 6.85
CA ILE A 124 -3.84 18.42 6.28
C ILE A 124 -4.94 18.91 7.23
N GLY A 125 -5.88 19.70 6.71
CA GLY A 125 -7.03 20.20 7.45
C GLY A 125 -8.34 19.55 6.98
N LEU A 126 -9.19 19.12 7.92
CA LEU A 126 -10.55 18.67 7.63
C LEU A 126 -11.57 19.76 7.99
N TYR A 127 -12.48 20.08 7.07
CA TYR A 127 -13.51 21.10 7.26
C TYR A 127 -14.93 20.54 7.06
N GLY A 128 -15.94 21.25 7.57
CA GLY A 128 -17.35 20.90 7.41
C GLY A 128 -18.20 21.29 8.63
N ARG A 129 -19.50 21.00 8.57
CA ARG A 129 -20.46 21.30 9.66
C ARG A 129 -20.09 20.64 10.99
N GLU A 130 -20.47 21.25 12.10
CA GLU A 130 -20.37 20.64 13.43
C GLU A 130 -21.08 19.27 13.46
N GLY A 131 -20.53 18.31 14.20
CA GLY A 131 -21.08 16.95 14.28
C GLY A 131 -20.85 16.06 13.05
N SER A 132 -20.14 16.53 12.02
CA SER A 132 -19.90 15.71 10.81
C SER A 132 -18.93 14.53 11.00
N GLY A 133 -18.32 14.39 12.19
CA GLY A 133 -17.39 13.30 12.50
C GLY A 133 -15.96 13.50 12.04
N LYS A 134 -15.48 14.75 11.89
CA LYS A 134 -14.09 15.07 11.50
C LYS A 134 -13.06 14.45 12.45
N THR A 135 -13.20 14.69 13.76
CA THR A 135 -12.30 14.13 14.78
C THR A 135 -12.34 12.61 14.78
N THR A 136 -13.52 12.03 14.56
CA THR A 136 -13.69 10.57 14.45
C THR A 136 -12.95 10.01 13.23
N LEU A 137 -13.03 10.69 12.08
CA LEU A 137 -12.28 10.31 10.87
C LEU A 137 -10.76 10.34 11.12
N VAL A 138 -10.22 11.39 11.76
CA VAL A 138 -8.79 11.47 12.09
C VAL A 138 -8.36 10.33 13.01
N LYS A 139 -9.17 10.00 14.03
CA LYS A 139 -8.88 8.89 14.96
C LYS A 139 -8.79 7.55 14.24
N ALA A 140 -9.81 7.19 13.49
CA ALA A 140 -9.84 5.93 12.75
C ALA A 140 -8.75 5.89 11.67
N MET A 141 -8.45 7.03 11.04
CA MET A 141 -7.36 7.13 10.07
C MET A 141 -5.99 6.96 10.73
N GLY A 142 -5.80 7.50 11.92
CA GLY A 142 -4.58 7.33 12.72
C GLY A 142 -4.26 5.86 12.98
N GLU A 143 -5.26 5.06 13.36
CA GLU A 143 -5.10 3.62 13.55
C GLU A 143 -4.87 2.88 12.22
N LYS A 144 -5.57 3.28 11.16
CA LYS A 144 -5.37 2.74 9.81
C LYS A 144 -3.96 2.98 9.28
N VAL A 145 -3.38 4.17 9.44
CA VAL A 145 -2.01 4.45 8.98
C VAL A 145 -0.94 3.82 9.85
N LYS A 146 -1.22 3.57 11.14
CA LYS A 146 -0.39 2.71 12.01
C LYS A 146 -0.39 1.27 11.51
N TYR A 147 -1.57 0.71 11.23
CA TYR A 147 -1.73 -0.64 10.69
C TYR A 147 -0.99 -0.80 9.35
N LEU A 148 -1.18 0.16 8.45
CA LEU A 148 -0.50 0.22 7.15
C LEU A 148 0.98 0.62 7.26
N LYS A 149 1.49 0.98 8.45
CA LYS A 149 2.88 1.41 8.69
C LYS A 149 3.37 2.50 7.72
N ILE A 150 2.50 3.47 7.39
CA ILE A 150 2.83 4.58 6.48
C ILE A 150 3.85 5.52 7.13
N PHE A 151 3.80 5.65 8.45
CA PHE A 151 4.72 6.44 9.24
C PHE A 151 5.44 5.57 10.26
N HIS A 152 6.68 5.96 10.62
CA HIS A 152 7.46 5.26 11.64
C HIS A 152 6.83 5.37 13.04
N LYS A 153 6.31 6.56 13.39
CA LYS A 153 5.58 6.82 14.64
C LYS A 153 4.35 7.66 14.29
N VAL A 154 3.19 7.31 14.84
CA VAL A 154 1.94 8.06 14.70
C VAL A 154 1.45 8.41 16.09
N LEU A 155 1.37 9.70 16.38
CA LEU A 155 0.87 10.24 17.64
C LEU A 155 -0.49 10.90 17.39
N LEU A 156 -1.48 10.55 18.21
CA LEU A 156 -2.80 11.16 18.16
C LEU A 156 -2.99 12.01 19.41
N VAL A 157 -2.87 13.33 19.26
CA VAL A 157 -3.06 14.30 20.34
C VAL A 157 -4.43 14.94 20.22
N THR A 158 -5.22 14.91 21.30
CA THR A 158 -6.52 15.60 21.34
C THR A 158 -6.32 16.99 21.93
N MET A 159 -6.48 18.03 21.10
CA MET A 159 -6.48 19.40 21.60
C MET A 159 -7.86 19.78 22.14
N ILE A 160 -7.88 20.22 23.40
CA ILE A 160 -9.04 20.88 24.01
C ILE A 160 -8.92 22.37 23.71
N GLN A 161 -10.04 23.11 23.72
CA GLN A 161 -10.12 24.53 23.36
C GLN A 161 -9.14 25.44 24.13
N SER A 162 -8.68 25.03 25.30
CA SER A 162 -7.58 25.64 26.07
C SER A 162 -6.38 24.67 26.19
N PRO A 163 -5.54 24.58 25.16
CA PRO A 163 -4.45 23.61 25.13
C PRO A 163 -3.32 24.03 26.09
N ASN A 164 -2.89 23.12 26.97
CA ASN A 164 -1.65 23.29 27.72
C ASN A 164 -0.49 22.82 26.85
N ILE A 165 0.25 23.77 26.27
CA ILE A 165 1.36 23.51 25.35
C ILE A 165 2.40 22.60 26.00
N LYS A 166 2.69 22.78 27.30
CA LYS A 166 3.67 21.98 28.01
C LYS A 166 3.25 20.52 28.07
N THR A 167 1.99 20.24 28.42
CA THR A 167 1.44 18.88 28.44
C THR A 167 1.50 18.21 27.07
N ILE A 168 1.22 18.95 25.99
CA ILE A 168 1.30 18.42 24.62
C ILE A 168 2.74 18.10 24.23
N GLN A 169 3.69 18.95 24.60
CA GLN A 169 5.12 18.72 24.34
C GLN A 169 5.63 17.50 25.12
N ASP A 170 5.22 17.35 26.38
CA ASP A 170 5.54 16.19 27.21
C ASP A 170 4.97 14.90 26.57
N GLU A 171 3.72 14.90 26.09
CA GLU A 171 3.11 13.76 25.37
C GLU A 171 3.80 13.40 24.03
N ILE A 172 4.43 14.38 23.36
CA ILE A 172 5.16 14.15 22.12
C ILE A 172 6.59 13.68 22.37
N ALA A 173 7.19 14.10 23.48
CA ALA A 173 8.58 13.83 23.84
C ALA A 173 8.82 12.40 24.38
N ASP A 174 7.79 11.78 24.99
CA ASP A 174 7.79 10.37 25.41
C ASP A 174 7.66 9.38 24.21
#